data_AF-A0A3N0EDV3-F1
#
_entry.id   AF-A0A3N0EDV3-F1
#
_cell.length_a   1.000
_cell.length_b   1.000
_cell.length_c   1.000
_cell.angle_alpha   90.00
_cell.angle_beta   90.00
_cell.angle_gamma   90.00
#
_symmetry.space_group_name_H-M   'P 1'
#
loop_
_entity.id
_entity.type
_entity.pdbx_description
1 polymer ?
#
loop_
_entity_poly.entity_id
_entity_poly.type
_entity_poly.pdbx_seq_one_letter_code
_entity_poly.pdbx_strand_id
1 'polypeptide(L)'
;MTDAMLVSSGIVLLTVVAIAWGGRFLQRVVTARVETNELQRSYFRAGHAHAGVLVILGLLVRVLLTFGDVPEWSEALSSGVLYAAILMPAGFFLSVIGRDPQEPNRLAWLIPIGGLSLVVGVAAAGTGLIIAGTS
;
A
#
# COMPACT_ATOMS: atom_id res chain seq x y z
N MET A 1 15.91 13.34 8.07
CA MET A 1 15.69 12.56 6.83
C MET A 1 16.99 12.47 6.06
N THR A 2 17.36 11.27 5.59
CA THR A 2 18.52 11.08 4.71
C THR A 2 18.16 11.34 3.25
N ASP A 3 19.17 11.57 2.39
CA ASP A 3 18.97 11.76 0.95
C ASP A 3 18.25 10.56 0.29
N ALA A 4 18.57 9.34 0.74
CA ALA A 4 17.90 8.12 0.28
C ALA A 4 16.40 8.09 0.64
N MET A 5 16.03 8.59 1.83
CA MET A 5 14.62 8.72 2.21
C MET A 5 13.89 9.76 1.37
N LEU A 6 14.54 10.88 1.04
CA LEU A 6 13.95 11.91 0.16
C LEU A 6 13.69 11.35 -1.24
N VAL A 7 14.69 10.72 -1.86
CA VAL A 7 14.55 10.11 -3.19
C VAL A 7 13.47 9.03 -3.19
N SER A 8 13.50 8.10 -2.23
CA SER A 8 12.49 7.04 -2.17
C SER A 8 11.08 7.57 -1.89
N SER A 9 10.94 8.64 -1.09
CA SER A 9 9.63 9.28 -0.85
C SER A 9 9.13 9.99 -2.12
N GLY A 10 10.01 10.61 -2.89
CA GLY A 10 9.69 11.15 -4.22
C GLY A 10 9.22 10.08 -5.18
N ILE A 11 9.90 8.92 -5.24
CA ILE A 11 9.48 7.77 -6.05
C ILE A 11 8.10 7.27 -5.62
N VAL A 12 7.87 7.09 -4.31
CA VAL A 12 6.58 6.69 -3.76
C VAL A 12 5.49 7.70 -4.14
N LEU A 13 5.77 9.00 -4.04
CA LEU A 13 4.81 10.03 -4.43
C LEU A 13 4.46 9.95 -5.93
N LEU A 14 5.42 9.65 -6.81
CA LEU A 14 5.14 9.45 -8.22
C LEU A 14 4.24 8.23 -8.50
N THR A 15 4.20 7.23 -7.61
CA THR A 15 3.26 6.10 -7.75
C THR A 15 1.78 6.55 -7.69
N VAL A 16 1.51 7.73 -7.09
CA VAL A 16 0.15 8.32 -7.09
C VAL A 16 -0.34 8.60 -8.51
N VAL A 17 0.56 8.87 -9.47
CA VAL A 17 0.20 8.98 -10.88
C VAL A 17 -0.37 7.65 -11.40
N ALA A 18 0.28 6.52 -11.09
CA ALA A 18 -0.21 5.20 -11.46
C ALA A 18 -1.55 4.87 -10.77
N ILE A 19 -1.71 5.29 -9.51
CA ILE A 19 -2.98 5.15 -8.78
C ILE A 19 -4.09 5.94 -9.49
N ALA A 20 -3.84 7.17 -9.95
CA ALA A 20 -4.82 7.95 -10.70
C ALA A 20 -5.25 7.26 -12.01
N TRP A 21 -4.32 6.63 -12.72
CA TRP A 21 -4.64 5.77 -13.86
C TRP A 21 -5.51 4.56 -13.47
N GLY A 22 -5.23 3.94 -12.32
CA GLY A 22 -6.08 2.90 -11.73
C GLY A 22 -7.51 3.38 -11.45
N GLY A 23 -7.67 4.62 -10.99
CA GLY A 23 -8.99 5.24 -10.81
C GLY A 23 -9.76 5.41 -12.13
N ARG A 24 -9.06 5.86 -13.19
CA ARG A 24 -9.62 5.92 -14.55
C ARG A 24 -10.01 4.54 -15.08
N PHE A 25 -9.22 3.51 -14.78
CA PHE A 25 -9.55 2.12 -15.09
C PHE A 25 -10.83 1.68 -14.37
N LEU A 26 -10.95 1.95 -13.06
CA LEU A 26 -12.15 1.63 -12.31
C LEU A 26 -13.40 2.35 -12.83
N GLN A 27 -13.28 3.60 -13.28
CA GLN A 27 -14.38 4.29 -13.97
C GLN A 27 -14.86 3.49 -15.18
N ARG A 28 -13.96 2.94 -16.00
CA ARG A 28 -14.33 2.09 -17.14
C ARG A 28 -14.98 0.78 -16.71
N VAL A 29 -14.50 0.18 -15.62
CA VAL A 29 -15.08 -1.04 -15.04
C VAL A 29 -16.52 -0.80 -14.56
N VAL A 30 -16.77 0.27 -13.80
CA VAL A 30 -18.13 0.55 -13.27
C VAL A 30 -19.09 1.08 -14.33
N THR A 31 -18.57 1.66 -15.42
CA THR A 31 -19.38 2.08 -16.59
C THR A 31 -19.55 0.97 -17.63
N ALA A 32 -19.21 -0.28 -17.30
CA ALA A 32 -19.30 -1.44 -18.18
C ALA A 32 -18.54 -1.31 -19.52
N ARG A 33 -17.54 -0.43 -19.59
CA ARG A 33 -16.64 -0.30 -20.75
C ARG A 33 -15.51 -1.35 -20.76
N VAL A 34 -15.37 -2.10 -19.65
CA VAL A 34 -14.49 -3.25 -19.51
C VAL A 34 -15.32 -4.38 -18.90
N GLU A 35 -15.46 -5.49 -19.62
CA GLU A 35 -16.18 -6.66 -19.14
C GLU A 35 -15.44 -7.26 -17.93
N THR A 36 -16.15 -7.37 -16.81
CA THR A 36 -15.63 -7.89 -15.55
C THR A 36 -16.73 -8.62 -14.78
N ASN A 37 -16.38 -9.78 -14.21
CA ASN A 37 -17.27 -10.49 -13.30
C ASN A 37 -17.27 -9.84 -11.91
N GLU A 38 -18.08 -10.38 -10.99
CA GLU A 38 -18.24 -9.81 -9.65
C GLU A 38 -16.96 -9.87 -8.81
N LEU A 39 -16.21 -10.96 -8.95
CA LEU A 39 -14.92 -11.16 -8.29
C LEU A 39 -13.92 -10.07 -8.73
N GLN A 40 -13.76 -9.87 -10.04
CA GLN A 40 -12.88 -8.85 -10.60
C GLN A 40 -13.28 -7.44 -10.15
N ARG A 41 -14.59 -7.12 -10.20
CA ARG A 41 -15.08 -5.80 -9.76
C ARG A 41 -14.77 -5.52 -8.29
N SER A 42 -14.98 -6.49 -7.41
CA SER A 42 -14.68 -6.33 -5.98
C SER A 42 -13.19 -6.22 -5.71
N TYR A 43 -12.36 -7.06 -6.34
CA TYR A 43 -10.92 -7.07 -6.16
C TYR A 43 -10.25 -5.80 -6.72
N PHE A 44 -10.60 -5.35 -7.92
CA PHE A 44 -10.04 -4.11 -8.47
C PHE A 44 -10.39 -2.89 -7.61
N ARG A 45 -11.62 -2.83 -7.07
CA ARG A 45 -12.03 -1.77 -6.13
C ARG A 45 -11.21 -1.81 -4.85
N ALA A 46 -11.06 -2.99 -4.25
CA ALA A 46 -10.29 -3.19 -3.03
C ALA A 46 -8.81 -2.81 -3.22
N GLY A 47 -8.19 -3.26 -4.33
CA GLY A 47 -6.81 -2.95 -4.67
C GLY A 47 -6.56 -1.45 -4.83
N HIS A 48 -7.44 -0.74 -5.56
CA HIS A 48 -7.30 0.70 -5.74
C HIS A 48 -7.48 1.49 -4.43
N ALA A 49 -8.45 1.10 -3.60
CA ALA A 49 -8.70 1.74 -2.31
C ALA A 49 -7.48 1.64 -1.38
N HIS A 50 -6.86 0.45 -1.29
CA HIS A 50 -5.68 0.25 -0.46
C HIS A 50 -4.44 0.98 -1.02
N ALA A 51 -4.26 1.06 -2.34
CA ALA A 51 -3.09 1.70 -2.93
C ALA A 51 -2.94 3.16 -2.50
N GLY A 52 -4.02 3.95 -2.62
CA GLY A 52 -4.00 5.38 -2.24
C GLY A 52 -3.77 5.59 -0.75
N VAL A 53 -4.56 4.93 0.10
CA VAL A 53 -4.50 5.14 1.55
C VAL A 53 -3.17 4.68 2.15
N LEU A 54 -2.60 3.58 1.67
CA LEU A 54 -1.33 3.05 2.21
C LEU A 54 -0.12 3.86 1.74
N VAL A 55 -0.14 4.39 0.52
CA VAL A 55 0.89 5.35 0.06
C VAL A 55 0.86 6.60 0.94
N ILE A 56 -0.32 7.17 1.18
CA ILE A 56 -0.48 8.35 2.05
C ILE A 56 -0.01 8.03 3.47
N LEU A 57 -0.46 6.92 4.04
CA LEU A 57 -0.07 6.50 5.40
C LEU A 57 1.44 6.28 5.51
N GLY A 58 2.06 5.63 4.53
CA GLY A 58 3.51 5.38 4.55
C GLY A 58 4.33 6.68 4.45
N LEU A 59 3.92 7.63 3.62
CA LEU A 59 4.54 8.95 3.56
C LEU A 59 4.32 9.74 4.86
N LEU A 60 3.11 9.68 5.43
CA LEU A 60 2.80 10.33 6.70
C LEU A 60 3.64 9.75 7.84
N VAL A 61 3.75 8.41 7.94
CA VAL A 61 4.60 7.74 8.92
C VAL A 61 6.04 8.22 8.79
N ARG A 62 6.59 8.29 7.56
CA ARG A 62 7.94 8.83 7.34
C ARG A 62 8.09 10.26 7.85
N VAL A 63 7.11 11.13 7.60
CA VAL A 63 7.12 12.51 8.12
C VAL A 63 7.07 12.52 9.64
N LEU A 64 6.19 11.73 10.25
CA LEU A 64 6.05 11.68 11.71
C LEU A 64 7.35 11.25 12.41
N LEU A 65 8.03 10.26 11.85
CA LEU A 65 9.31 9.78 12.38
C LEU A 65 10.44 10.83 12.28
N THR A 66 10.25 11.95 11.56
CA THR A 66 11.23 13.04 11.53
C THR A 66 11.17 13.98 12.73
N PHE A 67 10.08 13.96 13.51
CA PHE A 67 9.86 14.91 14.60
C PHE A 67 10.48 14.49 15.93
N GLY A 68 10.99 13.26 16.05
CA GLY A 68 11.61 12.76 17.28
C GLY A 68 12.79 11.85 16.99
N ASP A 69 13.63 11.65 18.00
CA ASP A 69 14.76 10.70 17.93
C ASP A 69 14.23 9.27 18.11
N VAL A 70 13.55 8.78 17.08
CA VAL A 70 12.93 7.46 17.09
C VAL A 70 13.99 6.36 17.00
N PRO A 71 13.80 5.22 17.69
CA PRO A 71 14.75 4.11 17.58
C PRO A 71 14.93 3.62 16.14
N GLU A 72 16.16 3.29 15.76
CA GLU A 72 16.51 2.84 14.40
C GLU A 72 15.69 1.61 13.95
N TRP A 73 15.42 0.67 14.86
CA TRP A 73 14.58 -0.50 14.56
C TRP A 73 13.15 -0.12 14.18
N SER A 74 12.61 0.93 14.80
CA SER A 74 11.25 1.42 14.52
C SER A 74 11.22 2.07 13.15
N GLU A 75 12.21 2.89 12.84
CA GLU A 75 12.34 3.50 11.51
C GLU A 75 12.46 2.42 10.42
N ALA A 76 13.32 1.42 10.62
CA ALA A 76 13.51 0.33 9.67
C ALA A 76 12.21 -0.47 9.43
N LEU A 77 11.56 -0.92 10.50
CA LEU A 77 10.34 -1.73 10.38
C LEU A 77 9.14 -0.93 9.85
N SER A 78 9.08 0.38 10.10
CA SER A 78 8.01 1.25 9.60
C SER A 78 7.89 1.25 8.06
N SER A 79 8.98 0.93 7.35
CA SER A 79 8.98 0.77 5.89
C SER A 79 8.01 -0.34 5.42
N GLY A 80 7.59 -1.24 6.32
CA GLY A 80 6.53 -2.22 6.07
C GLY A 80 5.22 -1.60 5.57
N VAL A 81 4.89 -0.37 5.96
CA VAL A 81 3.70 0.33 5.45
C VAL A 81 3.80 0.58 3.94
N LEU A 82 4.99 0.93 3.43
CA LEU A 82 5.21 1.15 2.00
C LEU A 82 5.29 -0.16 1.21
N TYR A 83 5.83 -1.24 1.81
CA TYR A 83 5.76 -2.56 1.19
C TYR A 83 4.30 -3.04 1.08
N ALA A 84 3.50 -2.83 2.11
CA ALA A 84 2.06 -3.10 2.09
C ALA A 84 1.32 -2.34 0.99
N ALA A 85 1.71 -1.08 0.72
CA ALA A 85 1.17 -0.26 -0.36
C ALA A 85 1.44 -0.81 -1.77
N ILE A 86 2.37 -1.75 -1.92
CA ILE A 86 2.65 -2.45 -3.18
C ILE A 86 2.01 -3.83 -3.16
N LEU A 87 2.28 -4.62 -2.12
CA LEU A 87 1.89 -6.03 -2.02
C LEU A 87 0.37 -6.22 -2.04
N MET A 88 -0.38 -5.45 -1.24
CA MET A 88 -1.83 -5.61 -1.18
C MET A 88 -2.50 -5.23 -2.51
N PRO A 89 -2.25 -4.06 -3.11
CA PRO A 89 -2.83 -3.74 -4.41
C PRO A 89 -2.41 -4.74 -5.50
N ALA A 90 -1.14 -5.15 -5.55
CA ALA A 90 -0.69 -6.15 -6.51
C ALA A 90 -1.43 -7.48 -6.33
N GLY A 91 -1.63 -7.94 -5.10
CA GLY A 91 -2.42 -9.12 -4.80
C GLY A 91 -3.85 -9.00 -5.30
N PHE A 92 -4.54 -7.92 -4.96
CA PHE A 92 -5.92 -7.68 -5.39
C PHE A 92 -6.06 -7.59 -6.92
N PHE A 93 -5.17 -6.89 -7.62
CA PHE A 93 -5.29 -6.75 -9.08
C PHE A 93 -4.87 -8.02 -9.81
N LEU A 94 -3.71 -8.59 -9.48
CA LEU A 94 -3.11 -9.67 -10.26
C LEU A 94 -3.73 -11.04 -9.96
N SER A 95 -4.34 -11.23 -8.79
CA SER A 95 -4.94 -12.52 -8.44
C SER A 95 -6.18 -12.86 -9.27
N VAL A 96 -6.82 -11.87 -9.89
CA VAL A 96 -8.07 -12.03 -10.65
C VAL A 96 -7.90 -11.67 -12.14
N ILE A 97 -6.66 -11.70 -12.64
CA ILE A 97 -6.41 -11.58 -14.08
C ILE A 97 -6.80 -12.90 -14.76
N GLY A 98 -7.60 -12.81 -15.82
CA GLY A 98 -8.05 -13.96 -16.60
C GLY A 98 -9.35 -13.67 -17.34
N ARG A 99 -9.77 -14.62 -18.19
CA ARG A 99 -11.11 -14.63 -18.77
C ARG A 99 -12.07 -15.25 -17.77
N ASP A 100 -12.97 -14.45 -17.21
CA ASP A 100 -14.00 -14.85 -16.24
C ASP A 100 -13.49 -15.75 -15.08
N PRO A 101 -12.54 -15.27 -14.26
CA PRO A 101 -11.98 -16.05 -13.16
C PRO A 101 -13.02 -16.28 -12.06
N GLN A 102 -13.21 -17.54 -11.67
CA GLN A 102 -14.13 -17.93 -10.60
C GLN A 102 -13.48 -17.86 -9.21
N GLU A 103 -12.16 -17.93 -9.15
CA GLU A 103 -11.38 -17.82 -7.92
C GLU A 103 -10.06 -17.05 -8.13
N PRO A 104 -9.50 -16.44 -7.08
CA PRO A 104 -8.18 -15.82 -7.15
C PRO A 104 -7.06 -16.85 -7.36
N ASN A 105 -6.10 -16.53 -8.21
CA ASN A 105 -4.88 -17.33 -8.37
C ASN A 105 -3.91 -17.15 -7.17
N ARG A 106 -2.77 -17.85 -7.20
CA ARG A 106 -1.75 -17.85 -6.13
C ARG A 106 -1.23 -16.46 -5.73
N LEU A 107 -1.32 -15.45 -6.59
CA LEU A 107 -0.93 -14.08 -6.25
C LEU A 107 -1.81 -13.46 -5.17
N ALA A 108 -2.96 -14.06 -4.84
CA ALA A 108 -3.78 -13.67 -3.69
C ALA A 108 -3.00 -13.74 -2.36
N TRP A 109 -1.94 -14.56 -2.27
CA TRP A 109 -1.05 -14.59 -1.09
C TRP A 109 -0.33 -13.27 -0.82
N LEU A 110 -0.19 -12.38 -1.81
CA LEU A 110 0.36 -11.04 -1.59
C LEU A 110 -0.51 -10.20 -0.65
N ILE A 111 -1.83 -10.47 -0.58
CA ILE A 111 -2.76 -9.75 0.27
C ILE A 111 -2.44 -9.97 1.76
N PRO A 112 -2.45 -11.21 2.30
CA PRO A 112 -2.10 -11.43 3.70
C PRO A 112 -0.64 -11.10 4.02
N ILE A 113 0.31 -11.30 3.08
CA ILE A 113 1.71 -10.91 3.28
C ILE A 113 1.82 -9.38 3.42
N GLY A 114 1.12 -8.64 2.55
CA GLY A 114 1.05 -7.19 2.65
C GLY A 114 0.34 -6.73 3.93
N GLY A 115 -0.72 -7.42 4.35
CA GLY A 115 -1.42 -7.17 5.61
C GLY A 115 -0.50 -7.35 6.83
N LEU A 116 0.29 -8.42 6.86
CA LEU A 116 1.29 -8.64 7.91
C LEU A 116 2.35 -7.52 7.90
N SER A 117 2.83 -7.14 6.71
CA SER A 117 3.79 -6.05 6.53
C SER A 117 3.25 -4.71 7.06
N LEU A 118 1.97 -4.42 6.82
CA LEU A 118 1.30 -3.24 7.35
C LEU A 118 1.26 -3.26 8.88
N VAL A 119 0.81 -4.37 9.47
CA VAL A 119 0.70 -4.50 10.94
C VAL A 119 2.05 -4.28 11.61
N VAL A 120 3.10 -4.95 11.11
CA VAL A 120 4.46 -4.78 11.62
C VAL A 120 4.92 -3.33 11.48
N GLY A 121 4.71 -2.71 10.32
CA GLY A 121 5.16 -1.34 10.06
C GLY A 121 4.46 -0.29 10.93
N VAL A 122 3.13 -0.37 11.08
CA VAL A 122 2.37 0.56 11.93
C VAL A 122 2.68 0.34 13.41
N ALA A 123 2.77 -0.92 13.85
CA ALA A 123 3.11 -1.22 15.24
C ALA A 123 4.50 -0.71 15.61
N ALA A 124 5.49 -0.88 14.73
CA ALA A 124 6.83 -0.36 14.92
C ALA A 124 6.83 1.17 14.99
N ALA A 125 6.25 1.85 13.99
CA ALA A 125 6.19 3.30 13.95
C ALA A 125 5.49 3.90 15.18
N GLY A 126 4.34 3.36 15.57
CA GLY A 126 3.59 3.81 16.74
C GLY A 126 4.38 3.62 18.03
N THR A 127 5.02 2.46 18.20
CA THR A 127 5.84 2.18 19.39
C THR A 127 7.06 3.10 19.46
N GLY A 128 7.78 3.30 18.34
CA GLY A 128 8.94 4.18 18.31
C GLY A 128 8.59 5.64 18.58
N LEU A 129 7.47 6.13 18.07
CA LEU A 129 6.98 7.48 18.37
C LEU A 129 6.62 7.65 19.85
N ILE A 130 6.00 6.65 20.47
CA ILE A 130 5.69 6.67 21.92
C ILE A 130 6.98 6.70 22.75
N ILE A 131 7.97 5.88 22.39
CA ILE A 131 9.27 5.85 23.08
C ILE A 131 9.95 7.23 22.98
N ALA A 132 10.06 7.78 21.77
CA ALA A 132 10.70 9.08 21.54
C ALA A 132 9.96 10.25 22.23
N GLY A 133 8.64 10.16 22.39
CA GLY A 133 7.86 11.18 23.08
C GLY A 133 7.87 11.09 24.61
N THR A 134 8.37 9.99 25.16
CA THR A 134 8.43 9.76 26.63
C THR A 134 9.85 9.77 27.20
N SER A 135 10.87 9.78 26.34
CA SER A 135 12.27 10.05 26.66
C SER A 135 12.56 11.55 26.76
#